data_AF-A0A8J7DD02-F1
#
_entry.id   AF-A0A8J7DD02-F1
#
_cell.length_a   1.000
_cell.length_b   1.000
_cell.length_c   1.000
_cell.angle_alpha   90.00
_cell.angle_beta   90.00
_cell.angle_gamma   90.00
#
_symmetry.space_group_name_H-M   'P 1'
#
loop_
_entity.id
_entity.type
_entity.pdbx_description
1 polymer ?
#
loop_
_entity_poly.entity_id
_entity_poly.type
_entity_poly.pdbx_seq_one_letter_code
_entity_poly.pdbx_strand_id
1 'polypeptide(L)'
;MNILIILGEVSLIIFVFLLINWLVNKAFKLLIKSSIFKNEDRSIKTLRRNITGLLLVVCLVSCVGIIGANGYLVYRGENLQQYTLNLIRRIPLEFWRTLGIGVAKSIGILILAAIALKFINYWLKIAKIRAKNLQRSTADDESIDAFFRALNQRVSGGIWLWAAILCAEFLKLPPVVSQYLYIALRIYLIIAVGLLILKAVAAVVDSLDALSIRYSSPDNLLRFYDRLRHLIPFLKRCLEFVIYVCMATLVIQQVQLIANVAVFGERIIKIIAIIFVSRALFEVIYLFIEEVLFKNQNLTDIQRSRRLTLVPLFRSFLQYLIYFGAIISILYTVKIDPTPILAGAGIVGIAVGLGAQTLINDIVCGFFILFENYYLVGDYIEAGKSEERIVEGIVEAIELRTTRVRHPNGQLQIIQNGNIGSITNYSKQYIFAVVEIGVPYDSNLVDVYKVIEEVGQQLKADYPDVLEGTQVDGVESLGESNLLLRTLTKVKPGKHLQIQRILRKIFTHVLLREGIVIPSRVETAED
;
A
#
# COMPACT_ATOMS: atom_id res chain seq x y z
N MET A 1 72.53 -46.69 16.77
CA MET A 1 71.69 -46.18 17.87
C MET A 1 70.80 -45.01 17.44
N ASN A 2 71.33 -43.99 16.76
CA ASN A 2 70.58 -42.81 16.29
C ASN A 2 69.38 -43.11 15.35
N ILE A 3 69.50 -44.08 14.46
CA ILE A 3 68.41 -44.49 13.53
C ILE A 3 67.20 -45.07 14.29
N LEU A 4 67.44 -45.83 15.37
CA LEU A 4 66.40 -46.42 16.21
C LEU A 4 65.62 -45.35 16.99
N ILE A 5 66.29 -44.26 17.39
CA ILE A 5 65.67 -43.12 18.08
C ILE A 5 64.79 -42.32 17.11
N ILE A 6 65.28 -42.04 15.90
CA ILE A 6 64.49 -41.36 14.86
C ILE A 6 63.25 -42.19 14.50
N LEU A 7 63.40 -43.52 14.35
CA LEU A 7 62.28 -44.43 14.14
C LEU A 7 61.27 -44.40 15.31
N GLY A 8 61.77 -44.32 16.56
CA GLY A 8 60.94 -44.19 17.75
C GLY A 8 60.13 -42.90 17.80
N GLU A 9 60.74 -41.75 17.47
CA GLU A 9 60.06 -40.46 17.44
C GLU A 9 59.02 -40.36 16.32
N VAL A 10 59.38 -40.82 15.13
CA VAL A 10 58.46 -40.89 13.99
C VAL A 10 57.28 -41.82 14.32
N SER A 11 57.54 -42.97 14.97
CA SER A 11 56.49 -43.88 15.43
C SER A 11 55.57 -43.24 16.48
N LEU A 12 56.13 -42.50 17.44
CA LEU A 12 55.35 -41.79 18.46
C LEU A 12 54.43 -40.73 17.85
N ILE A 13 54.91 -39.99 16.86
CA ILE A 13 54.10 -38.98 16.16
C ILE A 13 53.02 -39.63 15.32
N ILE A 14 53.34 -40.71 14.60
CA ILE A 14 52.34 -41.50 13.88
C ILE A 14 51.28 -42.01 14.86
N PHE A 15 51.68 -42.46 16.06
CA PHE A 15 50.75 -42.93 17.10
C PHE A 15 49.84 -41.82 17.65
N VAL A 16 50.42 -40.67 18.04
CA VAL A 16 49.66 -39.49 18.50
C VAL A 16 48.70 -39.02 17.40
N PHE A 17 49.16 -39.03 16.16
CA PHE A 17 48.37 -38.66 15.01
C PHE A 17 47.22 -39.63 14.73
N LEU A 18 47.47 -40.94 14.80
CA LEU A 18 46.42 -41.96 14.71
C LEU A 18 45.38 -41.82 15.83
N LEU A 19 45.83 -41.44 17.04
CA LEU A 19 44.95 -41.20 18.18
C LEU A 19 44.09 -39.94 18.00
N ILE A 20 44.67 -38.84 17.50
CA ILE A 20 43.93 -37.64 17.11
C ILE A 20 42.94 -37.96 15.99
N ASN A 21 43.37 -38.69 14.96
CA ASN A 21 42.51 -39.08 13.85
C ASN A 21 41.35 -39.97 14.34
N TRP A 22 41.61 -40.89 15.26
CA TRP A 22 40.59 -41.71 15.90
C TRP A 22 39.59 -40.87 16.71
N LEU A 23 40.07 -39.89 17.49
CA LEU A 23 39.22 -38.95 18.24
C LEU A 23 38.36 -38.10 17.31
N VAL A 24 38.94 -37.55 16.23
CA VAL A 24 38.22 -36.81 15.19
C VAL A 24 37.16 -37.70 14.55
N ASN A 25 37.49 -38.94 14.19
CA ASN A 25 36.53 -39.88 13.59
C ASN A 25 35.38 -40.21 14.55
N LYS A 26 35.67 -40.33 15.85
CA LYS A 26 34.66 -40.58 16.88
C LYS A 26 33.76 -39.35 17.09
N ALA A 27 34.34 -38.15 17.10
CA ALA A 27 33.60 -36.89 17.14
C ALA A 27 32.69 -36.72 15.92
N PHE A 28 33.16 -37.02 14.71
CA PHE A 28 32.35 -37.00 13.49
C PHE A 28 31.23 -38.03 13.53
N LYS A 29 31.47 -39.25 14.03
CA LYS A 29 30.40 -40.25 14.24
C LYS A 29 29.34 -39.78 15.24
N LEU A 30 29.74 -39.10 16.31
CA LEU A 30 28.80 -38.51 17.29
C LEU A 30 28.00 -37.34 16.68
N LEU A 31 28.64 -36.51 15.86
CA LEU A 31 28.01 -35.43 15.11
C LEU A 31 26.96 -35.94 14.11
N ILE A 32 27.29 -36.99 13.34
CA ILE A 32 26.37 -37.64 12.39
C ILE A 32 25.19 -38.31 13.12
N LYS A 33 25.42 -38.84 14.32
CA LYS A 33 24.37 -39.45 15.14
C LYS A 33 23.44 -38.41 15.79
N SER A 34 23.91 -37.18 15.99
CA SER A 34 23.07 -36.07 16.45
C SER A 34 22.10 -35.65 15.35
N SER A 35 20.83 -35.39 15.70
CA SER A 35 19.75 -35.17 14.71
C SER A 35 19.87 -33.86 13.89
N ILE A 36 20.96 -33.10 14.08
CA ILE A 36 21.20 -31.78 13.51
C ILE A 36 21.55 -31.85 12.00
N PHE A 37 22.19 -32.94 11.54
CA PHE A 37 22.72 -33.05 10.17
C PHE A 37 22.21 -34.26 9.37
N LYS A 38 21.03 -34.79 9.71
CA LYS A 38 20.47 -35.97 9.03
C LYS A 38 20.27 -35.77 7.51
N ASN A 39 20.14 -34.52 7.04
CA ASN A 39 19.98 -34.17 5.62
C ASN A 39 21.28 -33.74 4.90
N GLU A 40 22.40 -33.56 5.59
CA GLU A 40 23.67 -33.02 5.03
C GLU A 40 24.83 -34.04 5.10
N ASP A 41 24.50 -35.33 5.02
CA ASP A 41 25.43 -36.44 5.18
C ASP A 41 26.57 -36.44 4.13
N ARG A 42 26.34 -35.86 2.93
CA ARG A 42 27.38 -35.68 1.90
C ARG A 42 28.42 -34.64 2.30
N SER A 43 28.00 -33.47 2.76
CA SER A 43 28.91 -32.36 3.13
C SER A 43 29.77 -32.70 4.34
N ILE A 44 29.21 -33.45 5.30
CA ILE A 44 29.98 -33.95 6.45
C ILE A 44 31.01 -34.99 6.01
N LYS A 45 30.67 -35.87 5.07
CA LYS A 45 31.62 -36.88 4.54
C LYS A 45 32.77 -36.22 3.77
N THR A 46 32.51 -35.17 2.98
CA THR A 46 33.58 -34.40 2.30
C THR A 46 34.42 -33.61 3.29
N LEU A 47 33.82 -32.94 4.28
CA LEU A 47 34.55 -32.24 5.34
C LEU A 47 35.44 -33.21 6.14
N ARG A 48 34.90 -34.39 6.50
CA ARG A 48 35.67 -35.47 7.14
C ARG A 48 36.87 -35.85 6.27
N ARG A 49 36.65 -36.10 4.97
CA ARG A 49 37.71 -36.50 4.04
C ARG A 49 38.80 -35.42 3.96
N ASN A 50 38.42 -34.16 3.88
CA ASN A 50 39.36 -33.03 3.80
C ASN A 50 40.14 -32.84 5.09
N ILE A 51 39.49 -32.94 6.27
CA ILE A 51 40.18 -32.86 7.56
C ILE A 51 41.13 -34.04 7.76
N THR A 52 40.70 -35.27 7.42
CA THR A 52 41.60 -36.44 7.50
C THR A 52 42.75 -36.34 6.49
N GLY A 53 42.51 -35.78 5.31
CA GLY A 53 43.54 -35.53 4.30
C GLY A 53 44.54 -34.48 4.74
N LEU A 54 44.06 -33.36 5.30
CA LEU A 54 44.92 -32.29 5.83
C LEU A 54 45.72 -32.76 7.04
N LEU A 55 45.08 -33.52 7.94
CA LEU A 55 45.77 -34.19 9.03
C LEU A 55 46.88 -35.09 8.47
N LEU A 56 46.61 -35.93 7.47
CA LEU A 56 47.63 -36.81 6.89
C LEU A 56 48.79 -36.04 6.26
N VAL A 57 48.51 -34.94 5.57
CA VAL A 57 49.54 -34.05 5.03
C VAL A 57 50.37 -33.43 6.15
N VAL A 58 49.74 -32.92 7.22
CA VAL A 58 50.44 -32.37 8.39
C VAL A 58 51.30 -33.42 9.07
N CYS A 59 50.81 -34.66 9.19
CA CYS A 59 51.58 -35.78 9.73
C CYS A 59 52.81 -36.08 8.86
N LEU A 60 52.62 -36.16 7.54
CA LEU A 60 53.69 -36.44 6.59
C LEU A 60 54.74 -35.31 6.60
N VAL A 61 54.32 -34.05 6.59
CA VAL A 61 55.20 -32.88 6.71
C VAL A 61 55.93 -32.86 8.05
N SER A 62 55.26 -33.20 9.16
CA SER A 62 55.89 -33.27 10.49
C SER A 62 56.91 -34.39 10.58
N CYS A 63 56.60 -35.57 10.03
CA CYS A 63 57.53 -36.71 9.96
C CYS A 63 58.75 -36.36 9.09
N VAL A 64 58.55 -35.77 7.91
CA VAL A 64 59.64 -35.31 7.04
C VAL A 64 60.47 -34.21 7.70
N GLY A 65 59.81 -33.26 8.38
CA GLY A 65 60.47 -32.18 9.12
C GLY A 65 61.34 -32.69 10.26
N ILE A 66 60.89 -33.72 10.97
CA ILE A 66 61.64 -34.33 12.07
C ILE A 66 62.78 -35.20 11.56
N ILE A 67 62.56 -35.97 10.49
CA ILE A 67 63.64 -36.70 9.81
C ILE A 67 64.70 -35.72 9.29
N GLY A 68 64.29 -34.60 8.71
CA GLY A 68 65.19 -33.55 8.21
C GLY A 68 65.94 -32.82 9.32
N ALA A 69 65.26 -32.42 10.39
CA ALA A 69 65.86 -31.76 11.56
C ALA A 69 66.83 -32.69 12.30
N ASN A 70 66.44 -33.95 12.52
CA ASN A 70 67.29 -34.96 13.12
C ASN A 70 68.47 -35.33 12.20
N GLY A 71 68.28 -35.36 10.88
CA GLY A 71 69.35 -35.55 9.90
C GLY A 71 70.36 -34.39 9.90
N TYR A 72 69.90 -33.15 10.02
CA TYR A 72 70.75 -31.97 10.15
C TYR A 72 71.55 -31.97 11.46
N LEU A 73 70.94 -32.40 12.57
CA LEU A 73 71.62 -32.55 13.87
C LEU A 73 72.71 -33.63 13.85
N VAL A 74 72.49 -34.74 13.12
CA VAL A 74 73.50 -35.79 12.90
C VAL A 74 74.65 -35.28 12.04
N TYR A 75 74.38 -34.48 11.01
CA TYR A 75 75.40 -33.87 10.16
C TYR A 75 76.31 -32.90 10.94
N ARG A 76 75.77 -32.22 11.96
CA ARG A 76 76.51 -31.35 12.89
C ARG A 76 77.35 -32.10 13.94
N GLY A 77 77.26 -33.43 14.01
CA GLY A 77 78.00 -34.26 14.96
C GLY A 77 77.43 -34.28 16.38
N GLU A 78 76.19 -33.82 16.60
CA GLU A 78 75.56 -33.82 17.93
C GLU A 78 74.91 -35.18 18.29
N ASN A 79 74.95 -35.57 19.57
CA ASN A 79 74.31 -36.77 20.07
C ASN A 79 72.78 -36.60 20.17
N LEU A 80 72.04 -37.16 19.20
CA LEU A 80 70.57 -37.17 19.13
C LEU A 80 69.89 -37.54 20.45
N GLN A 81 70.40 -38.55 21.16
CA GLN A 81 69.80 -39.02 22.42
C GLN A 81 69.84 -37.95 23.52
N GLN A 82 70.91 -37.16 23.61
CA GLN A 82 71.00 -36.06 24.58
C GLN A 82 70.12 -34.88 24.18
N TYR A 83 70.00 -34.59 22.88
CA TYR A 83 69.15 -33.52 22.38
C TYR A 83 67.66 -33.80 22.63
N THR A 84 67.20 -35.03 22.35
CA THR A 84 65.80 -35.43 22.52
C THR A 84 65.43 -35.55 24.01
N LEU A 85 66.32 -36.09 24.85
CA LEU A 85 66.15 -36.08 26.30
C LEU A 85 66.14 -34.66 26.89
N ASN A 86 66.96 -33.74 26.36
CA ASN A 86 66.93 -32.33 26.76
C ASN A 86 65.65 -31.63 26.30
N LEU A 87 65.10 -31.98 25.13
CA LEU A 87 63.84 -31.45 24.63
C LEU A 87 62.67 -31.87 25.53
N ILE A 88 62.62 -33.15 25.92
CA ILE A 88 61.61 -33.70 26.83
C ILE A 88 61.75 -33.08 28.23
N ARG A 89 62.98 -32.93 28.74
CA ARG A 89 63.23 -32.22 30.02
C ARG A 89 62.93 -30.73 29.96
N ARG A 90 62.98 -30.09 28.77
CA ARG A 90 62.61 -28.68 28.56
C ARG A 90 61.11 -28.43 28.64
N ILE A 91 60.27 -29.46 28.48
CA ILE A 91 58.82 -29.32 28.63
C ILE A 91 58.53 -29.21 30.14
N PRO A 92 58.13 -28.03 30.65
CA PRO A 92 57.91 -27.85 32.07
C PRO A 92 56.79 -28.78 32.56
N LEU A 93 56.92 -29.30 33.78
CA LEU A 93 55.90 -30.15 34.40
C LEU A 93 54.51 -29.45 34.46
N GLU A 94 54.50 -28.12 34.47
CA GLU A 94 53.29 -27.30 34.35
C GLU A 94 52.52 -27.52 33.04
N PHE A 95 53.18 -27.82 31.93
CA PHE A 95 52.51 -28.11 30.66
C PHE A 95 51.62 -29.36 30.79
N TRP A 96 52.16 -30.45 31.32
CA TRP A 96 51.41 -31.69 31.54
C TRP A 96 50.28 -31.52 32.55
N ARG A 97 50.52 -30.74 33.62
CA ARG A 97 49.49 -30.42 34.61
C ARG A 97 48.35 -29.59 34.01
N THR A 98 48.67 -28.58 33.21
CA THR A 98 47.66 -27.72 32.55
C THR A 98 46.87 -28.48 31.49
N LEU A 99 47.51 -29.36 30.72
CA LEU A 99 46.84 -30.23 29.75
C LEU A 99 45.91 -31.23 30.45
N GLY A 100 46.36 -31.88 31.53
CA GLY A 100 45.54 -32.80 32.31
C GLY A 100 44.31 -32.12 32.95
N ILE A 101 44.49 -30.94 33.55
CA ILE A 101 43.39 -30.13 34.09
C ILE A 101 42.44 -29.70 32.96
N GLY A 102 42.97 -29.29 31.81
CA GLY A 102 42.20 -28.90 30.63
C GLY A 102 41.31 -30.03 30.11
N VAL A 103 41.84 -31.24 29.96
CA VAL A 103 41.09 -32.43 29.57
C VAL A 103 40.00 -32.77 30.59
N ALA A 104 40.31 -32.77 31.89
CA ALA A 104 39.34 -33.05 32.95
C ALA A 104 38.18 -32.04 32.96
N LYS A 105 38.48 -30.75 32.86
CA LYS A 105 37.47 -29.68 32.75
C LYS A 105 36.61 -29.82 31.48
N SER A 106 37.23 -30.22 30.36
CA SER A 106 36.53 -30.44 29.09
C SER A 106 35.52 -31.60 29.19
N ILE A 107 35.92 -32.72 29.79
CA ILE A 107 35.02 -33.85 30.07
C ILE A 107 33.87 -33.41 30.98
N GLY A 108 34.15 -32.63 32.03
CA GLY A 108 33.14 -32.08 32.93
C GLY A 108 32.10 -31.22 32.21
N ILE A 109 32.52 -30.33 31.30
CA ILE A 109 31.60 -29.51 30.50
C ILE A 109 30.72 -30.35 29.58
N LEU A 110 31.28 -31.37 28.93
CA LEU A 110 30.49 -32.22 28.02
C LEU A 110 29.38 -32.97 28.77
N ILE A 111 29.68 -33.43 30.00
CA ILE A 111 28.68 -34.04 30.88
C ILE A 111 27.63 -33.01 31.30
N LEU A 112 28.05 -31.82 31.72
CA LEU A 112 27.14 -30.74 32.15
C LEU A 112 26.21 -30.30 31.00
N ALA A 113 26.74 -30.18 29.78
CA ALA A 113 25.96 -29.90 28.58
C ALA A 113 24.93 -31.00 28.30
N ALA A 114 25.29 -32.28 28.43
CA ALA A 114 24.36 -33.39 28.26
C ALA A 114 23.22 -33.39 29.29
N ILE A 115 23.52 -33.06 30.55
CA ILE A 115 22.51 -32.91 31.62
C ILE A 115 21.58 -31.73 31.32
N ALA A 116 22.13 -30.57 30.95
CA ALA A 116 21.35 -29.39 30.58
C ALA A 116 20.39 -29.68 29.43
N LEU A 117 20.83 -30.41 28.40
CA LEU A 117 19.99 -30.83 27.28
C LEU A 117 18.82 -31.71 27.72
N LYS A 118 19.05 -32.65 28.64
CA LYS A 118 17.98 -33.50 29.18
C LYS A 118 16.91 -32.65 29.89
N PHE A 119 17.34 -31.65 30.67
CA PHE A 119 16.45 -30.74 31.38
C PHE A 119 15.66 -29.84 30.42
N ILE A 120 16.32 -29.23 29.43
CA ILE A 120 15.65 -28.38 28.43
C ILE A 120 14.64 -29.17 27.62
N ASN A 121 14.98 -30.40 27.20
CA ASN A 121 14.06 -31.25 26.44
C ASN A 121 12.82 -31.64 27.23
N TYR A 122 12.97 -31.82 28.54
CA TYR A 122 11.85 -32.06 29.44
C TYR A 122 10.90 -30.85 29.49
N TRP A 123 11.44 -29.64 29.70
CA TRP A 123 10.64 -28.41 29.72
C TRP A 123 9.98 -28.09 28.39
N LEU A 124 10.68 -28.27 27.27
CA LEU A 124 10.12 -28.09 25.94
C LEU A 124 8.96 -29.05 25.67
N LYS A 125 9.01 -30.28 26.19
CA LYS A 125 7.89 -31.23 26.09
C LYS A 125 6.67 -30.76 26.88
N ILE A 126 6.86 -30.19 28.07
CA ILE A 126 5.78 -29.61 28.87
C ILE A 126 5.15 -28.41 28.16
N ALA A 127 5.99 -27.50 27.66
CA ALA A 127 5.54 -26.31 26.94
C ALA A 127 4.74 -26.67 25.68
N LYS A 128 5.19 -27.67 24.93
CA LYS A 128 4.48 -28.22 23.77
C LYS A 128 3.07 -28.69 24.13
N ILE A 129 2.94 -29.47 25.21
CA ILE A 129 1.64 -30.00 25.66
C ILE A 129 0.70 -28.86 26.07
N ARG A 130 1.21 -27.83 26.77
CA ARG A 130 0.41 -26.65 27.13
C ARG A 130 -0.04 -25.85 25.91
N ALA A 131 0.84 -25.62 24.95
CA ALA A 131 0.51 -24.92 23.71
C ALA A 131 -0.61 -25.63 22.94
N LYS A 132 -0.52 -26.96 22.83
CA LYS A 132 -1.54 -27.80 22.19
C LYS A 132 -2.89 -27.75 22.92
N ASN A 133 -2.90 -27.69 24.25
CA ASN A 133 -4.13 -27.61 25.02
C ASN A 133 -4.84 -26.24 24.91
N LEU A 134 -4.14 -25.18 24.52
CA LEU A 134 -4.70 -23.83 24.34
C LEU A 134 -5.44 -23.67 23.00
N GLN A 135 -5.15 -24.50 22.00
CA GLN A 135 -5.73 -24.42 20.66
C GLN A 135 -6.49 -25.71 20.32
N ARG A 136 -7.80 -25.58 20.06
CA ARG A 136 -8.73 -26.71 19.85
C ARG A 136 -8.75 -27.27 18.42
N SER A 137 -7.97 -26.70 17.49
CA SER A 137 -8.02 -27.04 16.06
C SER A 137 -6.87 -27.97 15.65
N THR A 138 -7.20 -29.10 15.03
CA THR A 138 -6.24 -30.16 14.64
C THR A 138 -5.29 -29.78 13.51
N ALA A 139 -5.60 -28.74 12.72
CA ALA A 139 -4.74 -28.29 11.61
C ALA A 139 -3.48 -27.54 12.09
N ASP A 140 -3.52 -26.89 13.26
CA ASP A 140 -2.38 -26.16 13.84
C ASP A 140 -1.43 -27.07 14.63
N ASP A 141 -1.86 -28.28 14.98
CA ASP A 141 -1.03 -29.22 15.74
C ASP A 141 0.27 -29.58 15.01
N GLU A 142 0.23 -29.69 13.68
CA GLU A 142 1.41 -30.01 12.87
C GLU A 142 2.42 -28.85 12.85
N SER A 143 1.94 -27.61 12.79
CA SER A 143 2.79 -26.41 12.77
C SER A 143 3.48 -26.21 14.14
N ILE A 144 2.75 -26.41 15.23
CA ILE A 144 3.26 -26.40 16.61
C ILE A 144 4.30 -27.51 16.79
N ASP A 145 3.99 -28.73 16.33
CA ASP A 145 4.92 -29.86 16.38
C ASP A 145 6.20 -29.61 15.59
N ALA A 146 6.09 -28.99 14.41
CA ALA A 146 7.23 -28.61 13.59
C ALA A 146 8.06 -27.47 14.21
N PHE A 147 7.44 -26.55 14.95
CA PHE A 147 8.11 -25.48 15.68
C PHE A 147 8.91 -26.02 16.86
N PHE A 148 8.28 -26.77 17.78
CA PHE A 148 8.96 -27.31 18.96
C PHE A 148 10.07 -28.32 18.61
N ARG A 149 9.89 -29.12 17.55
CA ARG A 149 10.96 -29.99 17.04
C ARG A 149 12.17 -29.18 16.56
N ALA A 150 11.92 -28.12 15.78
CA ALA A 150 12.99 -27.25 15.32
C ALA A 150 13.67 -26.52 16.50
N LEU A 151 12.90 -25.99 17.45
CA LEU A 151 13.41 -25.32 18.64
C LEU A 151 14.35 -26.23 19.43
N ASN A 152 13.93 -27.47 19.70
CA ASN A 152 14.76 -28.46 20.38
C ASN A 152 16.07 -28.73 19.61
N GLN A 153 15.99 -28.99 18.30
CA GLN A 153 17.18 -29.25 17.48
C GLN A 153 18.17 -28.07 17.49
N ARG A 154 17.66 -26.83 17.44
CA ARG A 154 18.47 -25.61 17.41
C ARG A 154 19.11 -25.29 18.76
N VAL A 155 18.34 -25.37 19.84
CA VAL A 155 18.86 -25.19 21.21
C VAL A 155 19.91 -26.26 21.51
N SER A 156 19.66 -27.49 21.09
CA SER A 156 20.61 -28.59 21.26
C SER A 156 21.94 -28.34 20.57
N GLY A 157 21.92 -27.90 19.31
CA GLY A 157 23.14 -27.57 18.58
C GLY A 157 23.90 -26.38 19.17
N GLY A 158 23.19 -25.36 19.65
CA GLY A 158 23.80 -24.20 20.30
C GLY A 158 24.57 -24.57 21.57
N ILE A 159 24.00 -25.43 22.41
CA ILE A 159 24.64 -25.90 23.65
C ILE A 159 25.88 -26.73 23.35
N TRP A 160 25.86 -27.61 22.33
CA TRP A 160 27.03 -28.38 21.92
C TRP A 160 28.14 -27.50 21.34
N LEU A 161 27.80 -26.51 20.52
CA LEU A 161 28.78 -25.55 20.00
C LEU A 161 29.40 -24.73 21.12
N TRP A 162 28.58 -24.26 22.08
CA TRP A 162 29.08 -23.54 23.25
C TRP A 162 30.00 -24.41 24.12
N ALA A 163 29.64 -25.67 24.36
CA ALA A 163 30.49 -26.64 25.03
C ALA A 163 31.82 -26.87 24.29
N ALA A 164 31.80 -26.91 22.94
CA ALA A 164 32.99 -27.05 22.13
C ALA A 164 33.93 -25.83 22.23
N ILE A 165 33.39 -24.61 22.30
CA ILE A 165 34.17 -23.39 22.53
C ILE A 165 34.90 -23.46 23.87
N LEU A 166 34.19 -23.81 24.95
CA LEU A 166 34.80 -23.90 26.27
C LEU A 166 35.87 -25.01 26.35
N CYS A 167 35.65 -26.12 25.65
CA CYS A 167 36.69 -27.14 25.50
C CYS A 167 37.93 -26.56 24.80
N ALA A 168 37.76 -25.78 23.73
CA ALA A 168 38.88 -25.17 23.01
C ALA A 168 39.70 -24.21 23.91
N GLU A 169 39.03 -23.42 24.76
CA GLU A 169 39.68 -22.55 25.74
C GLU A 169 40.42 -23.35 26.82
N PHE A 170 39.80 -24.41 27.34
CA PHE A 170 40.41 -25.25 28.39
C PHE A 170 41.61 -26.05 27.91
N LEU A 171 41.66 -26.41 26.63
CA LEU A 171 42.83 -27.00 26.01
C LEU A 171 43.92 -25.96 25.64
N LYS A 172 43.74 -24.68 25.97
CA LYS A 172 44.66 -23.57 25.63
C LYS A 172 45.07 -23.58 24.16
N LEU A 173 44.11 -23.84 23.26
CA LEU A 173 44.34 -23.77 21.83
C LEU A 173 44.70 -22.33 21.42
N PRO A 174 45.39 -22.13 20.27
CA PRO A 174 45.69 -20.80 19.77
C PRO A 174 44.44 -19.91 19.74
N PRO A 175 44.52 -18.63 20.14
CA PRO A 175 43.35 -17.76 20.31
C PRO A 175 42.53 -17.63 19.02
N VAL A 176 43.20 -17.74 17.87
CA VAL A 176 42.59 -17.79 16.53
C VAL A 176 41.50 -18.87 16.43
N VAL A 177 41.72 -20.07 16.98
CA VAL A 177 40.75 -21.17 16.94
C VAL A 177 39.50 -20.80 17.74
N SER A 178 39.66 -20.28 18.96
CA SER A 178 38.54 -19.87 19.80
C SER A 178 37.72 -18.75 19.14
N GLN A 179 38.39 -17.77 18.52
CA GLN A 179 37.75 -16.63 17.85
C GLN A 179 36.85 -17.08 16.68
N TYR A 180 37.34 -17.97 15.81
CA TYR A 180 36.52 -18.51 14.72
C TYR A 180 35.36 -19.38 15.22
N LEU A 181 35.55 -20.11 16.33
CA LEU A 181 34.51 -20.92 16.95
C LEU A 181 33.39 -20.05 17.56
N TYR A 182 33.73 -18.90 18.14
CA TYR A 182 32.77 -17.88 18.57
C TYR A 182 31.98 -17.27 17.40
N ILE A 183 32.66 -16.93 16.29
CA ILE A 183 32.00 -16.43 15.08
C ILE A 183 31.01 -17.47 14.53
N ALA A 184 31.44 -18.74 14.45
CA ALA A 184 30.60 -19.84 14.00
C ALA A 184 29.36 -20.03 14.89
N LEU A 185 29.51 -19.94 16.21
CA LEU A 185 28.37 -19.99 17.14
C LEU A 185 27.41 -18.82 16.92
N ARG A 186 27.91 -17.59 16.77
CA ARG A 186 27.06 -16.42 16.51
C ARG A 186 26.26 -16.59 15.21
N ILE A 187 26.91 -17.01 14.13
CA ILE A 187 26.25 -17.29 12.85
C ILE A 187 25.18 -18.39 13.02
N TYR A 188 25.52 -19.47 13.72
CA TYR A 188 24.57 -20.55 14.00
C TYR A 188 23.35 -20.04 14.77
N LEU A 189 23.55 -19.24 15.82
CA LEU A 189 22.47 -18.66 16.62
C LEU A 189 21.58 -17.73 15.80
N ILE A 190 22.18 -16.86 14.96
CA ILE A 190 21.42 -15.96 14.07
C ILE A 190 20.52 -16.77 13.13
N ILE A 191 21.06 -17.78 12.46
CA ILE A 191 20.30 -18.64 11.53
C ILE A 191 19.25 -19.45 12.29
N ALA A 192 19.59 -20.00 13.45
CA ALA A 192 18.68 -20.77 14.29
C ALA A 192 17.48 -19.93 14.74
N VAL A 193 17.74 -18.73 15.28
CA VAL A 193 16.70 -17.81 15.74
C VAL A 193 15.86 -17.33 14.57
N GLY A 194 16.45 -16.91 13.46
CA GLY A 194 15.69 -16.42 12.32
C GLY A 194 14.79 -17.48 11.67
N LEU A 195 15.25 -18.74 11.57
CA LEU A 195 14.40 -19.85 11.11
C LEU A 195 13.26 -20.19 12.08
N LEU A 196 13.47 -19.97 13.38
CA LEU A 196 12.40 -20.10 14.38
C LEU A 196 11.38 -18.97 14.25
N ILE A 197 11.84 -17.73 14.05
CA ILE A 197 10.98 -16.58 13.81
C ILE A 197 10.14 -16.82 12.55
N LEU A 198 10.71 -17.32 11.45
CA LEU A 198 9.95 -17.66 10.23
C LEU A 198 8.78 -18.60 10.52
N LYS A 199 9.02 -19.68 11.26
CA LYS A 199 7.98 -20.64 11.65
C LYS A 199 6.95 -20.02 12.58
N ALA A 200 7.40 -19.22 13.54
CA ALA A 200 6.52 -18.53 14.48
C ALA A 200 5.60 -17.55 13.75
N VAL A 201 6.13 -16.74 12.83
CA VAL A 201 5.29 -15.78 12.10
C VAL A 201 4.36 -16.48 11.12
N ALA A 202 4.80 -17.53 10.44
CA ALA A 202 3.90 -18.35 9.62
C ALA A 202 2.70 -18.85 10.45
N ALA A 203 2.96 -19.41 11.64
CA ALA A 203 1.90 -19.88 12.55
C ALA A 203 1.00 -18.74 13.07
N VAL A 204 1.57 -17.57 13.38
CA VAL A 204 0.80 -16.40 13.79
C VAL A 204 -0.12 -15.94 12.66
N VAL A 205 0.39 -15.83 11.43
CA VAL A 205 -0.41 -15.42 10.27
C VAL A 205 -1.52 -16.44 9.98
N ASP A 206 -1.22 -17.73 10.03
CA ASP A 206 -2.20 -18.80 9.80
C ASP A 206 -3.27 -18.80 10.92
N SER A 207 -2.89 -18.57 12.18
CA SER A 207 -3.85 -18.46 13.29
C SER A 207 -4.72 -17.20 13.23
N LEU A 208 -4.14 -16.06 12.81
CA LEU A 208 -4.89 -14.84 12.54
C LEU A 208 -5.88 -15.03 11.39
N ASP A 209 -5.51 -15.79 10.34
CA ASP A 209 -6.42 -16.12 9.24
C ASP A 209 -7.62 -16.93 9.75
N ALA A 210 -7.36 -17.99 10.51
CA ALA A 210 -8.41 -18.82 11.10
C ALA A 210 -9.35 -18.04 12.03
N LEU A 211 -8.80 -17.15 12.88
CA LEU A 211 -9.60 -16.30 13.77
C LEU A 211 -10.45 -15.29 13.00
N SER A 212 -9.86 -14.65 11.99
CA SER A 212 -10.56 -13.65 11.19
C SER A 212 -11.80 -14.22 10.49
N ILE A 213 -11.69 -15.45 9.96
CA ILE A 213 -12.83 -16.18 9.37
C ILE A 213 -13.88 -16.51 10.43
N ARG A 214 -13.46 -17.01 11.60
CA ARG A 214 -14.38 -17.47 12.65
C ARG A 214 -15.23 -16.33 13.24
N TYR A 215 -14.69 -15.12 13.29
CA TYR A 215 -15.38 -13.93 13.79
C TYR A 215 -15.94 -13.05 12.67
N SER A 216 -15.85 -13.49 11.41
CA SER A 216 -16.46 -12.80 10.28
C SER A 216 -17.99 -12.83 10.43
N SER A 217 -18.58 -11.64 10.61
CA SER A 217 -20.03 -11.45 10.71
C SER A 217 -20.45 -10.38 9.70
N PRO A 218 -21.66 -10.47 9.09
CA PRO A 218 -22.11 -9.56 8.03
C PRO A 218 -22.08 -8.07 8.43
N ASP A 219 -22.31 -7.79 9.70
CA ASP A 219 -22.38 -6.42 10.25
C ASP A 219 -21.03 -5.88 10.74
N ASN A 220 -19.97 -6.69 10.68
CA ASN A 220 -18.66 -6.33 11.21
C ASN A 220 -17.65 -6.01 10.08
N LEU A 221 -16.61 -5.22 10.39
CA LEU A 221 -15.56 -4.85 9.43
C LEU A 221 -14.84 -6.06 8.82
N LEU A 222 -14.91 -7.21 9.50
CA LEU A 222 -14.38 -8.50 9.04
C LEU A 222 -15.08 -9.04 7.78
N ARG A 223 -16.22 -8.51 7.34
CA ARG A 223 -16.82 -8.87 6.03
C ARG A 223 -15.89 -8.58 4.83
N PHE A 224 -15.02 -7.58 4.95
CA PHE A 224 -14.04 -7.24 3.91
C PHE A 224 -12.85 -8.19 3.89
N TYR A 225 -12.68 -8.98 4.95
CA TYR A 225 -11.57 -9.90 5.10
C TYR A 225 -11.54 -10.96 4.00
N ASP A 226 -12.69 -11.54 3.64
CA ASP A 226 -12.76 -12.59 2.62
C ASP A 226 -12.20 -12.11 1.27
N ARG A 227 -12.38 -10.82 0.96
CA ARG A 227 -11.81 -10.21 -0.24
C ARG A 227 -10.33 -9.88 -0.09
N LEU A 228 -9.86 -9.47 1.10
CA LEU A 228 -8.44 -9.22 1.38
C LEU A 228 -7.61 -10.50 1.59
N ARG A 229 -8.26 -11.65 1.80
CA ARG A 229 -7.62 -12.93 2.12
C ARG A 229 -6.56 -13.34 1.11
N HIS A 230 -6.75 -13.00 -0.16
CA HIS A 230 -5.76 -13.30 -1.21
C HIS A 230 -4.42 -12.56 -1.02
N LEU A 231 -4.36 -11.51 -0.19
CA LEU A 231 -3.12 -10.82 0.18
C LEU A 231 -2.31 -11.57 1.24
N ILE A 232 -2.91 -12.50 1.99
CA ILE A 232 -2.25 -13.20 3.10
C ILE A 232 -1.08 -14.06 2.63
N PRO A 233 -1.20 -14.86 1.54
CA PRO A 233 -0.06 -15.56 0.98
C PRO A 233 1.07 -14.60 0.59
N PHE A 234 0.73 -13.42 0.06
CA PHE A 234 1.70 -12.41 -0.32
C PHE A 234 2.37 -11.76 0.89
N LEU A 235 1.61 -11.40 1.93
CA LEU A 235 2.13 -10.93 3.22
C LEU A 235 3.11 -11.94 3.83
N LYS A 236 2.73 -13.23 3.85
CA LYS A 236 3.57 -14.33 4.34
C LYS A 236 4.89 -14.37 3.58
N ARG A 237 4.86 -14.31 2.24
CA ARG A 237 6.07 -14.25 1.41
C ARG A 237 6.93 -13.02 1.69
N CYS A 238 6.33 -11.82 1.73
CA CYS A 238 7.07 -10.59 2.03
C CYS A 238 7.77 -10.67 3.38
N LEU A 239 7.07 -11.16 4.40
CA LEU A 239 7.61 -11.30 5.74
C LEU A 239 8.70 -12.39 5.80
N GLU A 240 8.53 -13.51 5.10
CA GLU A 240 9.57 -14.53 4.93
C GLU A 240 10.84 -13.90 4.32
N PHE A 241 10.71 -13.13 3.24
CA PHE A 241 11.84 -12.45 2.61
C PHE A 241 12.50 -11.42 3.53
N VAL A 242 11.73 -10.61 4.27
CA VAL A 242 12.28 -9.65 5.23
C VAL A 242 13.13 -10.36 6.29
N ILE A 243 12.66 -11.49 6.83
CA ILE A 243 13.42 -12.24 7.83
C ILE A 243 14.66 -12.88 7.19
N TYR A 244 14.58 -13.41 5.96
CA TYR A 244 15.76 -13.92 5.24
C TYR A 244 16.82 -12.84 5.01
N VAL A 245 16.41 -11.65 4.58
CA VAL A 245 17.33 -10.53 4.37
C VAL A 245 17.93 -10.07 5.69
N CYS A 246 17.13 -9.98 6.76
CA CYS A 246 17.63 -9.65 8.10
C CYS A 246 18.65 -10.68 8.61
N MET A 247 18.34 -11.98 8.49
CA MET A 247 19.27 -13.06 8.82
C MET A 247 20.58 -12.94 8.02
N ALA A 248 20.48 -12.80 6.70
CA ALA A 248 21.66 -12.67 5.84
C ALA A 248 22.51 -11.46 6.22
N THR A 249 21.87 -10.31 6.50
CA THR A 249 22.52 -9.08 6.92
C THR A 249 23.30 -9.26 8.22
N LEU A 250 22.66 -9.87 9.23
CA LEU A 250 23.28 -10.14 10.53
C LEU A 250 24.43 -11.15 10.43
N VAL A 251 24.32 -12.15 9.56
CA VAL A 251 25.39 -13.12 9.29
C VAL A 251 26.58 -12.44 8.60
N ILE A 252 26.32 -11.61 7.59
CA ILE A 252 27.35 -10.85 6.86
C ILE A 252 28.13 -9.93 7.82
N GLN A 253 27.46 -9.29 8.78
CA GLN A 253 28.12 -8.46 9.80
C GLN A 253 29.13 -9.23 10.67
N GLN A 254 29.00 -10.55 10.81
CA GLN A 254 29.97 -11.35 11.57
C GLN A 254 31.29 -11.59 10.81
N VAL A 255 31.29 -11.40 9.49
CA VAL A 255 32.45 -11.63 8.63
C VAL A 255 33.06 -10.29 8.21
N GLN A 256 34.19 -9.92 8.83
CA GLN A 256 34.85 -8.62 8.64
C GLN A 256 35.08 -8.27 7.16
N LEU A 257 35.43 -9.25 6.31
CA LEU A 257 35.68 -9.03 4.87
C LEU A 257 34.46 -8.53 4.09
N ILE A 258 33.25 -8.85 4.53
CA ILE A 258 32.00 -8.60 3.77
C ILE A 258 31.06 -7.67 4.56
N ALA A 259 31.42 -7.26 5.77
CA ALA A 259 30.57 -6.47 6.67
C ALA A 259 30.01 -5.18 6.02
N ASN A 260 30.75 -4.55 5.11
CA ASN A 260 30.31 -3.36 4.38
C ASN A 260 29.06 -3.58 3.52
N VAL A 261 28.81 -4.82 3.06
CA VAL A 261 27.64 -5.17 2.24
C VAL A 261 26.36 -5.20 3.09
N ALA A 262 26.46 -5.33 4.41
CA ALA A 262 25.30 -5.37 5.30
C ALA A 262 24.43 -4.10 5.23
N VAL A 263 24.99 -2.96 4.83
CA VAL A 263 24.26 -1.69 4.67
C VAL A 263 23.15 -1.79 3.61
N PHE A 264 23.27 -2.68 2.63
CA PHE A 264 22.23 -2.91 1.62
C PHE A 264 21.01 -3.65 2.18
N GLY A 265 21.17 -4.41 3.27
CA GLY A 265 20.09 -5.18 3.88
C GLY A 265 18.89 -4.31 4.30
N GLU A 266 19.16 -3.19 4.96
CA GLU A 266 18.12 -2.23 5.37
C GLU A 266 17.36 -1.66 4.15
N ARG A 267 18.09 -1.36 3.07
CA ARG A 267 17.49 -0.83 1.83
C ARG A 267 16.57 -1.85 1.18
N ILE A 268 16.99 -3.11 1.11
CA ILE A 268 16.19 -4.21 0.55
C ILE A 268 14.91 -4.42 1.39
N ILE A 269 15.01 -4.38 2.72
CA ILE A 269 13.84 -4.50 3.61
C ILE A 269 12.84 -3.36 3.34
N LYS A 270 13.32 -2.12 3.25
CA LYS A 270 12.48 -0.96 2.91
C LYS A 270 11.80 -1.12 1.54
N ILE A 271 12.51 -1.61 0.52
CA ILE A 271 11.95 -1.87 -0.81
C ILE A 271 10.84 -2.92 -0.75
N ILE A 272 11.05 -4.03 -0.05
CA ILE A 272 10.03 -5.07 0.14
C ILE A 272 8.80 -4.49 0.83
N ALA A 273 9.00 -3.66 1.87
CA ALA A 273 7.91 -2.99 2.56
C ALA A 273 7.13 -2.04 1.64
N ILE A 274 7.81 -1.24 0.82
CA ILE A 274 7.16 -0.33 -0.15
C ILE A 274 6.30 -1.12 -1.13
N ILE A 275 6.82 -2.22 -1.70
CA ILE A 275 6.06 -3.07 -2.63
C ILE A 275 4.83 -3.67 -1.94
N PHE A 276 4.99 -4.14 -0.70
CA PHE A 276 3.88 -4.70 0.08
C PHE A 276 2.79 -3.66 0.35
N VAL A 277 3.17 -2.48 0.85
CA VAL A 277 2.24 -1.39 1.16
C VAL A 277 1.55 -0.89 -0.11
N SER A 278 2.28 -0.74 -1.21
CA SER A 278 1.73 -0.32 -2.51
C SER A 278 0.64 -1.28 -2.99
N ARG A 279 0.89 -2.59 -2.94
CA ARG A 279 -0.11 -3.60 -3.32
C ARG A 279 -1.30 -3.63 -2.36
N ALA A 280 -1.06 -3.57 -1.06
CA ALA A 280 -2.12 -3.54 -0.06
C ALA A 280 -3.02 -2.31 -0.22
N LEU A 281 -2.43 -1.14 -0.45
CA LEU A 281 -3.15 0.12 -0.66
C LEU A 281 -4.01 0.07 -1.92
N PHE A 282 -3.50 -0.48 -3.02
CA PHE A 282 -4.28 -0.68 -4.25
C PHE A 282 -5.51 -1.55 -4.00
N GLU A 283 -5.34 -2.68 -3.32
CA GLU A 283 -6.43 -3.61 -3.03
C GLU A 283 -7.47 -2.96 -2.11
N VAL A 284 -7.04 -2.28 -1.04
CA VAL A 284 -7.95 -1.59 -0.12
C VAL A 284 -8.76 -0.50 -0.84
N ILE A 285 -8.11 0.34 -1.65
CA ILE A 285 -8.81 1.37 -2.44
C ILE A 285 -9.81 0.73 -3.41
N TYR A 286 -9.41 -0.33 -4.10
CA TYR A 286 -10.29 -1.04 -5.01
C TYR A 286 -11.52 -1.62 -4.31
N LEU A 287 -11.34 -2.17 -3.10
CA LEU A 287 -12.46 -2.66 -2.28
C LEU A 287 -13.42 -1.55 -1.89
N PHE A 288 -12.92 -0.38 -1.51
CA PHE A 288 -13.76 0.78 -1.22
C PHE A 288 -14.53 1.25 -2.45
N ILE A 289 -13.89 1.30 -3.62
CA ILE A 289 -14.55 1.65 -4.88
C ILE A 289 -15.64 0.63 -5.20
N GLU A 290 -15.35 -0.66 -5.07
CA GLU A 290 -16.32 -1.70 -5.37
C GLU A 290 -17.50 -1.66 -4.39
N GLU A 291 -17.25 -1.45 -3.10
CA GLU A 291 -18.33 -1.34 -2.11
C GLU A 291 -19.23 -0.12 -2.38
N VAL A 292 -18.64 1.07 -2.55
CA VAL A 292 -19.40 2.30 -2.78
C VAL A 292 -20.20 2.22 -4.08
N LEU A 293 -19.61 1.63 -5.12
CA LEU A 293 -20.27 1.53 -6.41
C LEU A 293 -21.30 0.38 -6.39
N PHE A 294 -20.91 -0.86 -6.06
CA PHE A 294 -21.75 -2.06 -6.20
C PHE A 294 -22.81 -2.27 -5.10
N LYS A 295 -22.85 -1.42 -4.06
CA LYS A 295 -23.91 -1.49 -3.04
C LYS A 295 -25.32 -1.23 -3.58
N ASN A 296 -25.49 -0.44 -4.65
CA ASN A 296 -26.79 -0.26 -5.29
C ASN A 296 -27.02 -1.35 -6.35
N GLN A 297 -27.88 -2.34 -6.02
CA GLN A 297 -28.26 -3.43 -6.93
C GLN A 297 -29.41 -3.06 -7.89
N ASN A 298 -30.15 -1.98 -7.60
CA ASN A 298 -31.24 -1.47 -8.44
C ASN A 298 -30.73 -0.49 -9.51
N LEU A 299 -29.84 -0.95 -10.38
CA LEU A 299 -29.31 -0.12 -11.47
C LEU A 299 -30.01 -0.43 -12.78
N THR A 300 -30.47 0.61 -13.47
CA THR A 300 -30.97 0.52 -14.84
C THR A 300 -29.86 0.00 -15.77
N ASP A 301 -30.20 -0.67 -16.87
CA ASP A 301 -29.23 -1.23 -17.82
C ASP A 301 -28.18 -0.20 -18.31
N ILE A 302 -28.60 1.06 -18.48
CA ILE A 302 -27.71 2.17 -18.84
C ILE A 302 -26.67 2.47 -17.74
N GLN A 303 -27.07 2.42 -16.47
CA GLN A 303 -26.18 2.65 -15.33
C GLN A 303 -25.18 1.49 -15.17
N ARG A 304 -25.61 0.26 -15.45
CA ARG A 304 -24.74 -0.91 -15.47
C ARG A 304 -23.67 -0.81 -16.57
N SER A 305 -24.05 -0.45 -17.79
CA SER A 305 -23.11 -0.28 -18.91
C SER A 305 -22.08 0.83 -18.65
N ARG A 306 -22.51 1.98 -18.10
CA ARG A 306 -21.58 3.06 -17.70
C ARG A 306 -20.62 2.62 -16.60
N ARG A 307 -21.07 1.80 -15.66
CA ARG A 307 -20.21 1.28 -14.59
C ARG A 307 -19.13 0.34 -15.12
N LEU A 308 -19.49 -0.54 -16.06
CA LEU A 308 -18.56 -1.51 -16.64
C LEU A 308 -17.41 -0.85 -17.39
N THR A 309 -17.60 0.37 -17.92
CA THR A 309 -16.53 1.12 -18.60
C THR A 309 -15.75 2.03 -17.66
N LEU A 310 -16.39 2.68 -16.68
CA LEU A 310 -15.72 3.60 -15.76
C LEU A 310 -14.82 2.90 -14.73
N VAL A 311 -15.26 1.75 -14.18
CA VAL A 311 -14.50 1.06 -13.12
C VAL A 311 -13.11 0.63 -13.58
N PRO A 312 -12.93 -0.03 -14.75
CA PRO A 312 -11.61 -0.41 -15.22
C PRO A 312 -10.69 0.78 -15.50
N LEU A 313 -11.23 1.90 -15.99
CA LEU A 313 -10.46 3.12 -16.24
C LEU A 313 -9.92 3.72 -14.94
N PHE A 314 -10.78 3.90 -13.94
CA PHE A 314 -10.36 4.39 -12.61
C PHE A 314 -9.37 3.45 -11.93
N ARG A 315 -9.61 2.13 -12.04
CA ARG A 315 -8.69 1.11 -11.51
C ARG A 315 -7.31 1.25 -12.13
N SER A 316 -7.24 1.39 -13.45
CA SER A 316 -5.96 1.50 -14.17
C SER A 316 -5.24 2.80 -13.79
N PHE A 317 -5.97 3.92 -13.74
CA PHE A 317 -5.43 5.22 -13.31
C PHE A 317 -4.84 5.16 -11.90
N LEU A 318 -5.59 4.63 -10.93
CA LEU A 318 -5.11 4.47 -9.55
C LEU A 318 -3.90 3.53 -9.46
N GLN A 319 -3.89 2.45 -10.24
CA GLN A 319 -2.76 1.53 -10.32
C GLN A 319 -1.49 2.26 -10.76
N TYR A 320 -1.56 3.05 -11.84
CA TYR A 320 -0.43 3.82 -12.33
C TYR A 320 0.06 4.85 -11.31
N LEU A 321 -0.86 5.56 -10.63
CA LEU A 321 -0.51 6.53 -9.59
C LEU A 321 0.22 5.88 -8.40
N ILE A 322 -0.28 4.74 -7.93
CA ILE A 322 0.31 3.98 -6.83
C ILE A 322 1.68 3.42 -7.20
N TYR A 323 1.83 2.88 -8.42
CA TYR A 323 3.11 2.38 -8.91
C TYR A 323 4.12 3.50 -9.11
N PHE A 324 3.69 4.66 -9.62
CA PHE A 324 4.54 5.85 -9.71
C PHE A 324 5.07 6.26 -8.33
N GLY A 325 4.20 6.37 -7.32
CA GLY A 325 4.61 6.68 -5.95
C GLY A 325 5.54 5.63 -5.33
N ALA A 326 5.32 4.34 -5.63
CA ALA A 326 6.19 3.26 -5.19
C ALA A 326 7.60 3.36 -5.80
N ILE A 327 7.69 3.66 -7.10
CA ILE A 327 8.97 3.86 -7.81
C ILE A 327 9.75 5.02 -7.18
N ILE A 328 9.11 6.17 -6.96
CA ILE A 328 9.75 7.33 -6.31
C ILE A 328 10.28 6.97 -4.91
N SER A 329 9.49 6.24 -4.12
CA SER A 329 9.88 5.79 -2.77
C SER A 329 11.07 4.82 -2.81
N ILE A 330 11.14 3.94 -3.82
CA ILE A 330 12.26 3.03 -4.04
C ILE A 330 13.52 3.81 -4.40
N LEU A 331 13.45 4.79 -5.31
CA LEU A 331 14.59 5.63 -5.68
C LEU A 331 15.19 6.34 -4.46
N TYR A 332 14.33 6.94 -3.64
CA TYR A 332 14.74 7.58 -2.39
C TYR A 332 15.47 6.61 -1.45
N THR A 333 14.97 5.37 -1.33
CA THR A 333 15.58 4.32 -0.52
C THR A 333 16.98 3.91 -1.02
N VAL A 334 17.19 3.92 -2.34
CA VAL A 334 18.48 3.59 -2.97
C VAL A 334 19.47 4.78 -2.92
N LYS A 335 19.03 5.95 -2.44
CA LYS A 335 19.75 7.23 -2.46
C LYS A 335 19.95 7.81 -3.87
N ILE A 336 19.01 7.54 -4.77
CA ILE A 336 18.89 8.21 -6.06
C ILE A 336 17.91 9.36 -5.88
N ASP A 337 18.30 10.57 -6.23
CA ASP A 337 17.44 11.75 -6.11
C ASP A 337 16.23 11.63 -7.05
N PRO A 338 14.98 11.56 -6.53
CA PRO A 338 13.78 11.50 -7.36
C PRO A 338 13.35 12.85 -7.92
N THR A 339 13.98 13.96 -7.51
CA THR A 339 13.60 15.32 -7.88
C THR A 339 13.45 15.54 -9.39
N PRO A 340 14.35 15.04 -10.27
CA PRO A 340 14.17 15.20 -11.72
C PRO A 340 12.90 14.52 -12.26
N ILE A 341 12.56 13.34 -11.74
CA ILE A 341 11.34 12.61 -12.15
C ILE A 341 10.10 13.34 -11.62
N LEU A 342 10.15 13.82 -10.38
CA LEU A 342 9.07 14.61 -9.79
C LEU A 342 8.86 15.94 -10.54
N ALA A 343 9.94 16.61 -10.96
CA ALA A 343 9.87 17.82 -11.77
C ALA A 343 9.22 17.55 -13.13
N GLY A 344 9.64 16.48 -13.82
CA GLY A 344 9.03 16.06 -15.09
C GLY A 344 7.55 15.69 -14.93
N ALA A 345 7.22 14.92 -13.89
CA ALA A 345 5.84 14.58 -13.56
C ALA A 345 5.00 15.82 -13.20
N GLY A 346 5.61 16.84 -12.58
CA GLY A 346 4.98 18.14 -12.33
C GLY A 346 4.57 18.85 -13.61
N ILE A 347 5.44 18.90 -14.62
CA ILE A 347 5.11 19.48 -15.94
C ILE A 347 3.96 18.73 -16.60
N VAL A 348 4.00 17.39 -16.61
CA VAL A 348 2.90 16.56 -17.11
C VAL A 348 1.61 16.81 -16.32
N GLY A 349 1.71 16.94 -15.00
CA GLY A 349 0.59 17.27 -14.12
C GLY A 349 -0.04 18.61 -14.45
N ILE A 350 0.76 19.64 -14.76
CA ILE A 350 0.27 20.94 -15.23
C ILE A 350 -0.46 20.80 -16.57
N ALA A 351 0.12 20.08 -17.53
CA ALA A 351 -0.51 19.86 -18.84
C ALA A 351 -1.87 19.14 -18.70
N VAL A 352 -1.93 18.10 -17.87
CA VAL A 352 -3.18 17.38 -17.57
C VAL A 352 -4.17 18.29 -16.83
N GLY A 353 -3.70 19.09 -15.87
CA GLY A 353 -4.51 20.04 -15.12
C GLY A 353 -5.13 21.11 -16.00
N LEU A 354 -4.37 21.66 -16.95
CA LEU A 354 -4.87 22.61 -17.95
C LEU A 354 -5.90 21.94 -18.87
N GLY A 355 -5.68 20.70 -19.30
CA GLY A 355 -6.65 19.93 -20.08
C GLY A 355 -7.95 19.62 -19.33
N ALA A 356 -7.88 19.47 -18.01
CA ALA A 356 -9.02 19.18 -17.13
C ALA A 356 -9.66 20.43 -16.50
N GLN A 357 -9.15 21.63 -16.79
CA GLN A 357 -9.58 22.88 -16.14
C GLN A 357 -11.09 23.11 -16.28
N THR A 358 -11.65 22.87 -17.46
CA THR A 358 -13.09 23.03 -17.73
C THR A 358 -13.94 22.08 -16.90
N LEU A 359 -13.50 20.83 -16.73
CA LEU A 359 -14.18 19.84 -15.90
C LEU A 359 -14.19 20.25 -14.42
N ILE A 360 -13.06 20.77 -13.92
CA ILE A 360 -12.97 21.25 -12.54
C ILE A 360 -13.92 22.45 -12.35
N ASN A 361 -13.90 23.40 -13.28
CA ASN A 361 -14.80 24.56 -13.26
C ASN A 361 -16.27 24.13 -13.23
N ASP A 362 -16.66 23.17 -14.07
CA ASP A 362 -18.04 22.66 -14.09
C ASP A 362 -18.49 22.07 -12.75
N ILE A 363 -17.63 21.28 -12.10
CA ILE A 363 -17.96 20.65 -10.82
C ILE A 363 -18.10 21.70 -9.73
N VAL A 364 -17.19 22.68 -9.68
CA VAL A 364 -17.23 23.77 -8.69
C VAL A 364 -18.49 24.61 -8.89
N CYS A 365 -18.78 25.04 -10.12
CA CYS A 365 -20.00 25.79 -10.43
C CYS A 365 -21.26 24.97 -10.13
N GLY A 366 -21.29 23.69 -10.46
CA GLY A 366 -22.40 22.79 -10.14
C GLY A 366 -22.64 22.64 -8.64
N PHE A 367 -21.57 22.55 -7.85
CA PHE A 367 -21.66 22.55 -6.39
C PHE A 367 -22.29 23.84 -5.87
N PHE A 368 -21.88 25.01 -6.36
CA PHE A 368 -22.47 26.29 -5.94
C PHE A 368 -23.93 26.46 -6.38
N ILE A 369 -24.30 25.99 -7.57
CA ILE A 369 -25.71 26.00 -8.02
C ILE A 369 -26.59 25.22 -7.02
N LEU A 370 -26.13 24.05 -6.58
CA LEU A 370 -26.83 23.20 -5.61
C LEU A 370 -26.78 23.76 -4.18
N PHE A 371 -25.66 24.34 -3.78
CA PHE A 371 -25.45 24.84 -2.42
C PHE A 371 -26.20 26.14 -2.17
N GLU A 372 -26.16 27.08 -3.12
CA GLU A 372 -26.79 28.40 -3.02
C GLU A 372 -28.21 28.43 -3.61
N ASN A 373 -28.66 27.32 -4.21
CA ASN A 373 -29.98 27.17 -4.83
C ASN A 373 -30.29 28.30 -5.83
N TYR A 374 -29.38 28.61 -6.75
CA TYR A 374 -29.59 29.64 -7.78
C TYR A 374 -30.87 29.43 -8.58
N TYR A 375 -31.17 28.17 -8.89
CA TYR A 375 -32.43 27.69 -9.44
C TYR A 375 -32.64 26.24 -9.03
N LEU A 376 -33.89 25.78 -9.03
CA LEU A 376 -34.27 24.44 -8.64
C LEU A 376 -34.83 23.65 -9.83
N VAL A 377 -34.91 22.33 -9.69
CA VAL A 377 -35.60 21.47 -10.65
C VAL A 377 -37.07 21.89 -10.72
N GLY A 378 -37.55 22.19 -11.92
CA GLY A 378 -38.88 22.73 -12.18
C GLY A 378 -38.93 24.24 -12.42
N ASP A 379 -37.86 24.98 -12.14
CA ASP A 379 -37.81 26.42 -12.44
C ASP A 379 -37.73 26.67 -13.95
N TYR A 380 -38.40 27.73 -14.41
CA TYR A 380 -38.23 28.27 -15.77
C TYR A 380 -37.11 29.29 -15.74
N ILE A 381 -36.03 28.99 -16.44
CA ILE A 381 -34.82 29.81 -16.44
C ILE A 381 -34.39 30.13 -17.85
N GLU A 382 -33.67 31.24 -17.95
CA GLU A 382 -32.85 31.59 -19.09
C GLU A 382 -31.40 31.71 -18.60
N ALA A 383 -30.52 30.93 -19.19
CA ALA A 383 -29.14 30.79 -18.77
C ALA A 383 -28.21 30.76 -19.99
N GLY A 384 -27.15 31.57 -19.95
CA GLY A 384 -26.17 31.64 -21.03
C GLY A 384 -25.10 32.70 -20.77
N LYS A 385 -24.00 32.63 -21.50
CA LYS A 385 -23.06 33.74 -21.61
C LYS A 385 -23.57 34.69 -22.69
N SER A 386 -23.39 36.00 -22.50
CA SER A 386 -23.88 37.03 -23.42
C SER A 386 -23.37 36.88 -24.86
N GLU A 387 -22.26 36.16 -25.08
CA GLU A 387 -21.65 35.91 -26.39
C GLU A 387 -22.02 34.53 -26.99
N GLU A 388 -22.73 33.68 -26.25
CA GLU A 388 -23.10 32.32 -26.67
C GLU A 388 -24.62 32.17 -26.79
N ARG A 389 -25.07 31.02 -27.29
CA ARG A 389 -26.50 30.69 -27.40
C ARG A 389 -27.15 30.68 -26.02
N ILE A 390 -28.11 31.57 -25.82
CA ILE A 390 -28.94 31.63 -24.62
C ILE A 390 -29.85 30.39 -24.59
N VAL A 391 -29.87 29.69 -23.45
CA VAL A 391 -30.73 28.52 -23.22
C VAL A 391 -31.91 28.93 -22.36
N GLU A 392 -33.11 28.75 -22.88
CA GLU A 392 -34.36 29.06 -22.20
C GLU A 392 -35.20 27.78 -22.02
N GLY A 393 -35.76 27.57 -20.83
CA GLY A 393 -36.68 26.46 -20.59
C GLY A 393 -36.82 26.06 -19.13
N ILE A 394 -37.50 24.92 -18.91
CA ILE A 394 -37.73 24.34 -17.58
C ILE A 394 -36.55 23.44 -17.20
N VAL A 395 -36.02 23.59 -15.99
CA VAL A 395 -34.94 22.74 -15.47
C VAL A 395 -35.48 21.34 -15.16
N GLU A 396 -34.99 20.31 -15.86
CA GLU A 396 -35.37 18.91 -15.63
C GLU A 396 -34.47 18.22 -14.60
N ALA A 397 -33.18 18.52 -14.63
CA ALA A 397 -32.20 17.90 -13.74
C ALA A 397 -30.97 18.79 -13.56
N ILE A 398 -30.44 18.79 -12.34
CA ILE A 398 -29.16 19.42 -11.99
C ILE A 398 -28.20 18.30 -11.60
N GLU A 399 -27.19 18.06 -12.44
CA GLU A 399 -26.08 17.14 -12.16
C GLU A 399 -24.85 17.93 -11.72
N LEU A 400 -23.84 17.25 -11.17
CA LEU A 400 -22.60 17.90 -10.71
C LEU A 400 -21.88 18.68 -11.82
N ARG A 401 -21.84 18.15 -13.05
CA ARG A 401 -21.14 18.79 -14.18
C ARG A 401 -22.09 19.53 -15.12
N THR A 402 -23.36 19.14 -15.19
CA THR A 402 -24.28 19.64 -16.21
C THR A 402 -25.66 19.95 -15.64
N THR A 403 -26.35 20.89 -16.27
CA THR A 403 -27.77 21.18 -16.04
C THR A 403 -28.54 20.83 -17.31
N ARG A 404 -29.69 20.17 -17.15
CA ARG A 404 -30.59 19.81 -18.25
C ARG A 404 -31.80 20.74 -18.25
N VAL A 405 -32.00 21.45 -19.35
CA VAL A 405 -33.09 22.41 -19.53
C VAL A 405 -33.94 21.99 -20.72
N ARG A 406 -35.26 21.93 -20.53
CA ARG A 406 -36.24 21.58 -21.54
C ARG A 406 -36.88 22.84 -22.10
N HIS A 407 -36.63 23.12 -23.36
CA HIS A 407 -37.29 24.21 -24.06
C HIS A 407 -38.81 23.94 -24.16
N PRO A 408 -39.70 24.95 -24.13
CA PRO A 408 -41.15 24.77 -24.32
C PRO A 408 -41.54 24.00 -25.59
N ASN A 409 -40.71 24.09 -26.63
CA ASN A 409 -40.86 23.34 -27.89
C ASN A 409 -40.42 21.86 -27.80
N GLY A 410 -40.09 21.35 -26.61
CA GLY A 410 -39.74 19.94 -26.35
C GLY A 410 -38.26 19.57 -26.48
N GLN A 411 -37.38 20.50 -26.88
CA GLN A 411 -35.95 20.23 -27.07
C GLN A 411 -35.20 20.12 -25.73
N LEU A 412 -34.37 19.08 -25.55
CA LEU A 412 -33.46 18.97 -24.39
C LEU A 412 -32.17 19.71 -24.68
N GLN A 413 -31.81 20.63 -23.80
CA GLN A 413 -30.54 21.33 -23.85
C GLN A 413 -29.72 20.92 -22.62
N ILE A 414 -28.47 20.51 -22.86
CA ILE A 414 -27.55 20.08 -21.80
C ILE A 414 -26.42 21.09 -21.75
N ILE A 415 -26.32 21.80 -20.63
CA ILE A 415 -25.36 22.88 -20.43
C ILE A 415 -24.31 22.44 -19.42
N GLN A 416 -23.06 22.76 -19.67
CA GLN A 416 -21.97 22.58 -18.71
C GLN A 416 -22.06 23.67 -17.65
N ASN A 417 -22.04 23.30 -16.38
CA ASN A 417 -22.27 24.23 -15.27
C ASN A 417 -21.24 25.37 -15.24
N GLY A 418 -20.00 25.13 -15.67
CA GLY A 418 -18.93 26.13 -15.74
C GLY A 418 -19.06 27.11 -16.90
N ASN A 419 -19.97 26.83 -17.85
CA ASN A 419 -20.31 27.73 -18.94
C ASN A 419 -21.57 28.55 -18.66
N ILE A 420 -22.25 28.33 -17.54
CA ILE A 420 -23.42 29.12 -17.17
C ILE A 420 -22.95 30.52 -16.78
N GLY A 421 -23.34 31.51 -17.58
CA GLY A 421 -23.10 32.93 -17.33
C GLY A 421 -24.18 33.53 -16.44
N SER A 422 -24.82 34.59 -16.93
CA SER A 422 -25.98 35.19 -16.25
C SER A 422 -27.17 34.22 -16.25
N ILE A 423 -27.88 34.19 -15.13
CA ILE A 423 -29.08 33.39 -14.94
C ILE A 423 -30.25 34.32 -14.67
N THR A 424 -31.29 34.25 -15.50
CA THR A 424 -32.58 34.87 -15.27
C THR A 424 -33.56 33.79 -14.83
N ASN A 425 -34.07 33.87 -13.61
CA ASN A 425 -35.04 32.91 -13.09
C ASN A 425 -36.44 33.54 -13.10
N TYR A 426 -37.32 32.99 -13.92
CA TYR A 426 -38.70 33.46 -14.07
C TYR A 426 -39.67 32.82 -13.07
N SER A 427 -39.19 31.87 -12.26
CA SER A 427 -39.94 31.04 -11.30
C SER A 427 -39.73 31.42 -9.82
N LYS A 428 -38.95 32.46 -9.51
CA LYS A 428 -38.73 32.93 -8.13
C LYS A 428 -39.57 34.17 -7.77
N GLN A 429 -40.09 34.18 -6.54
CA GLN A 429 -40.80 35.28 -5.87
C GLN A 429 -42.01 35.85 -6.63
N TYR A 430 -41.77 36.72 -7.60
CA TYR A 430 -42.79 37.33 -8.46
C TYR A 430 -42.16 37.74 -9.79
N ILE A 431 -43.00 37.95 -10.80
CA ILE A 431 -42.59 38.46 -12.10
C ILE A 431 -43.63 39.42 -12.64
N PHE A 432 -43.21 40.39 -13.45
CA PHE A 432 -44.13 41.27 -14.16
C PHE A 432 -44.51 40.68 -15.52
N ALA A 433 -45.81 40.55 -15.77
CA ALA A 433 -46.36 40.39 -17.10
C ALA A 433 -46.39 41.78 -17.76
N VAL A 434 -45.39 42.07 -18.59
CA VAL A 434 -45.30 43.34 -19.31
C VAL A 434 -46.03 43.24 -20.65
N VAL A 435 -46.95 44.16 -20.91
CA VAL A 435 -47.64 44.26 -22.21
C VAL A 435 -47.52 45.70 -22.73
N GLU A 436 -47.09 45.83 -23.97
CA GLU A 436 -47.05 47.08 -24.70
C GLU A 436 -48.30 47.20 -25.58
N ILE A 437 -48.95 48.36 -25.51
CA ILE A 437 -50.21 48.64 -26.20
C ILE A 437 -50.03 49.93 -27.00
N GLY A 438 -50.27 49.87 -28.31
CA GLY A 438 -50.27 51.06 -29.15
C GLY A 438 -51.63 51.77 -29.12
N VAL A 439 -51.65 53.04 -28.75
CA VAL A 439 -52.82 53.93 -28.85
C VAL A 439 -52.54 55.11 -29.78
N PRO A 440 -53.52 55.61 -30.54
CA PRO A 440 -53.36 56.79 -31.39
C PRO A 440 -52.95 58.06 -30.61
N TYR A 441 -52.27 58.99 -31.29
CA TYR A 441 -51.81 60.27 -30.70
C TYR A 441 -52.95 61.19 -30.24
N ASP A 442 -54.10 61.09 -30.88
CA ASP A 442 -55.33 61.84 -30.58
C ASP A 442 -56.14 61.23 -29.44
N SER A 443 -55.71 60.09 -28.89
CA SER A 443 -56.39 59.45 -27.75
C SER A 443 -56.13 60.19 -26.44
N ASN A 444 -57.17 60.36 -25.62
CA ASN A 444 -57.02 60.92 -24.28
C ASN A 444 -56.33 59.90 -23.35
N LEU A 445 -55.05 60.11 -23.08
CA LEU A 445 -54.25 59.22 -22.23
C LEU A 445 -54.82 59.03 -20.82
N VAL A 446 -55.50 60.04 -20.26
CA VAL A 446 -56.11 59.94 -18.93
C VAL A 446 -57.23 58.89 -18.93
N ASP A 447 -58.06 58.89 -19.97
CA ASP A 447 -59.16 57.93 -20.10
C ASP A 447 -58.61 56.53 -20.41
N VAL A 448 -57.58 56.44 -21.26
CA VAL A 448 -56.91 55.17 -21.60
C VAL A 448 -56.27 54.55 -20.35
N TYR A 449 -55.60 55.34 -19.50
CA TYR A 449 -54.97 54.83 -18.28
C TYR A 449 -56.03 54.29 -17.31
N LYS A 450 -57.13 55.03 -17.14
CA LYS A 450 -58.24 54.62 -16.28
C LYS A 450 -58.86 53.30 -16.75
N VAL A 451 -59.12 53.16 -18.05
CA VAL A 451 -59.68 51.93 -18.63
C VAL A 451 -58.72 50.75 -18.44
N ILE A 452 -57.41 50.94 -18.65
CA ILE A 452 -56.40 49.88 -18.48
C ILE A 452 -56.29 49.45 -17.01
N GLU A 453 -56.33 50.40 -16.06
CA GLU A 453 -56.29 50.11 -14.63
C GLU A 453 -57.56 49.38 -14.15
N GLU A 454 -58.75 49.78 -14.63
CA GLU A 454 -60.01 49.09 -14.34
C GLU A 454 -59.98 47.64 -14.83
N VAL A 455 -59.50 47.41 -16.05
CA VAL A 455 -59.28 46.06 -16.60
C VAL A 455 -58.26 45.29 -15.77
N GLY A 456 -57.19 45.94 -15.31
CA GLY A 456 -56.19 45.34 -14.44
C GLY A 456 -56.74 44.89 -13.09
N GLN A 457 -57.68 45.65 -12.52
CA GLN A 457 -58.36 45.29 -11.28
C GLN A 457 -59.34 44.13 -11.48
N GLN A 458 -60.10 44.13 -12.59
CA GLN A 458 -60.98 43.01 -12.97
C GLN A 458 -60.17 41.72 -13.16
N LEU A 459 -59.05 41.81 -13.87
CA LEU A 459 -58.16 40.66 -14.08
C LEU A 459 -57.65 40.07 -12.76
N LYS A 460 -57.34 40.92 -11.77
CA LYS A 460 -56.93 40.47 -10.44
C LYS A 460 -58.04 39.71 -9.71
N ALA A 461 -59.30 40.11 -9.89
CA ALA A 461 -60.45 39.41 -9.32
C ALA A 461 -60.69 38.06 -10.01
N ASP A 462 -60.53 38.01 -11.33
CA ASP A 462 -60.84 36.84 -12.15
C ASP A 462 -59.73 35.78 -12.15
N TYR A 463 -58.47 36.18 -11.99
CA TYR A 463 -57.31 35.29 -12.09
C TYR A 463 -56.48 35.25 -10.80
N PRO A 464 -56.44 34.11 -10.07
CA PRO A 464 -55.68 33.97 -8.82
C PRO A 464 -54.15 33.98 -9.01
N ASP A 465 -53.68 33.99 -10.26
CA ASP A 465 -52.25 34.07 -10.62
C ASP A 465 -51.75 35.53 -10.66
N VAL A 466 -52.65 36.51 -10.60
CA VAL A 466 -52.33 37.95 -10.54
C VAL A 466 -52.24 38.39 -9.07
N LEU A 467 -51.09 38.94 -8.68
CA LEU A 467 -50.84 39.38 -7.30
C LEU A 467 -51.24 40.84 -7.10
N GLU A 468 -50.89 41.70 -8.06
CA GLU A 468 -51.26 43.11 -8.10
C GLU A 468 -51.86 43.44 -9.46
N GLY A 469 -52.87 44.32 -9.47
CA GLY A 469 -53.56 44.72 -10.70
C GLY A 469 -52.61 45.43 -11.66
N THR A 470 -53.00 45.50 -12.92
CA THR A 470 -52.19 46.17 -13.94
C THR A 470 -52.02 47.66 -13.62
N GLN A 471 -50.78 48.13 -13.66
CA GLN A 471 -50.40 49.53 -13.58
C GLN A 471 -49.85 49.99 -14.93
N VAL A 472 -50.11 51.23 -15.29
CA VAL A 472 -49.51 51.85 -16.48
C VAL A 472 -48.21 52.53 -16.05
N ASP A 473 -47.09 52.11 -16.63
CA ASP A 473 -45.76 52.69 -16.36
C ASP A 473 -45.61 54.04 -17.07
N GLY A 474 -46.25 54.18 -18.23
CA GLY A 474 -46.33 55.40 -19.01
C GLY A 474 -46.19 55.14 -20.52
N VAL A 475 -45.85 56.19 -21.26
CA VAL A 475 -45.48 56.11 -22.68
C VAL A 475 -44.01 55.67 -22.77
N GLU A 476 -43.76 54.45 -23.26
CA GLU A 476 -42.41 53.89 -23.43
C GLU A 476 -41.72 54.47 -24.68
N SER A 477 -42.47 54.59 -25.78
CA SER A 477 -41.95 55.17 -27.03
C SER A 477 -43.04 55.79 -27.90
N LEU A 478 -42.61 56.71 -28.76
CA LEU A 478 -43.43 57.42 -29.74
C LEU A 478 -43.21 56.74 -31.10
N GLY A 479 -44.19 55.98 -31.58
CA GLY A 479 -44.17 55.33 -32.90
C GLY A 479 -44.65 56.27 -34.00
N GLU A 480 -44.58 55.82 -35.26
CA GLU A 480 -44.94 56.64 -36.44
C GLU A 480 -46.39 57.10 -36.44
N SER A 481 -47.31 56.28 -35.91
CA SER A 481 -48.74 56.57 -35.87
C SER A 481 -49.39 56.27 -34.52
N ASN A 482 -48.61 55.90 -33.50
CA ASN A 482 -49.10 55.52 -32.19
C ASN A 482 -48.14 55.87 -31.04
N LEU A 483 -48.71 55.95 -29.84
CA LEU A 483 -48.04 56.00 -28.56
C LEU A 483 -47.99 54.57 -28.00
N LEU A 484 -46.79 54.04 -27.74
CA LEU A 484 -46.63 52.72 -27.13
C LEU A 484 -46.66 52.87 -25.61
N LEU A 485 -47.77 52.45 -25.01
CA LEU A 485 -47.96 52.41 -23.57
C LEU A 485 -47.45 51.10 -22.99
N ARG A 486 -46.61 51.18 -21.96
CA ARG A 486 -46.12 50.02 -21.22
C ARG A 486 -46.95 49.78 -19.97
N THR A 487 -47.40 48.55 -19.81
CA THR A 487 -48.19 48.12 -18.65
C THR A 487 -47.45 47.04 -17.87
N LEU A 488 -47.55 47.11 -16.54
CA LEU A 488 -46.92 46.17 -15.60
C LEU A 488 -47.99 45.50 -14.75
N THR A 489 -48.09 44.17 -14.84
CA THR A 489 -48.97 43.38 -13.97
C THR A 489 -48.14 42.40 -13.16
N LYS A 490 -48.14 42.51 -11.83
CA LYS A 490 -47.37 41.59 -10.98
C LYS A 490 -48.09 40.24 -10.87
N VAL A 491 -47.42 39.17 -11.27
CA VAL A 491 -48.00 37.83 -11.32
C VAL A 491 -47.14 36.81 -10.59
N LYS A 492 -47.73 35.65 -10.29
CA LYS A 492 -47.02 34.51 -9.74
C LYS A 492 -45.89 34.06 -10.69
N PRO A 493 -44.80 33.50 -10.15
CA PRO A 493 -43.69 33.06 -10.97
C PRO A 493 -44.09 32.04 -12.04
N GLY A 494 -43.46 32.12 -13.21
CA GLY A 494 -43.74 31.26 -14.37
C GLY A 494 -45.05 31.55 -15.11
N LYS A 495 -45.88 32.51 -14.68
CA LYS A 495 -47.19 32.81 -15.29
C LYS A 495 -47.20 34.02 -16.23
N HIS A 496 -46.12 34.79 -16.30
CA HIS A 496 -46.03 36.02 -17.08
C HIS A 496 -46.45 35.85 -18.54
N LEU A 497 -45.99 34.81 -19.26
CA LEU A 497 -46.38 34.58 -20.66
C LEU A 497 -47.88 34.28 -20.82
N GLN A 498 -48.45 33.52 -19.89
CA GLN A 498 -49.87 33.18 -19.92
C GLN A 498 -50.72 34.44 -19.70
N ILE A 499 -50.36 35.24 -18.68
CA ILE A 499 -51.08 36.47 -18.36
C ILE A 499 -50.88 37.55 -19.44
N GLN A 500 -49.69 37.68 -20.03
CA GLN A 500 -49.45 38.58 -21.17
C GLN A 500 -50.38 38.28 -22.35
N ARG A 501 -50.59 37.00 -22.68
CA ARG A 501 -51.51 36.59 -23.77
C ARG A 501 -52.96 36.94 -23.45
N ILE A 502 -53.38 36.75 -22.19
CA ILE A 502 -54.73 37.09 -21.72
C ILE A 502 -54.92 38.61 -21.75
N LEU A 503 -53.97 39.37 -21.19
CA LEU A 503 -53.96 40.83 -21.19
C LEU A 503 -54.04 41.39 -22.60
N ARG A 504 -53.20 40.91 -23.53
CA ARG A 504 -53.27 41.33 -24.95
C ARG A 504 -54.67 41.10 -25.53
N LYS A 505 -55.29 39.95 -25.28
CA LYS A 505 -56.64 39.66 -25.76
C LYS A 505 -57.69 40.61 -25.16
N ILE A 506 -57.63 40.84 -23.85
CA ILE A 506 -58.61 41.70 -23.14
C ILE A 506 -58.44 43.15 -23.56
N PHE A 507 -57.20 43.66 -23.59
CA PHE A 507 -56.92 45.03 -24.02
C PHE A 507 -57.38 45.30 -25.45
N THR A 508 -57.11 44.38 -26.39
CA THR A 508 -57.63 44.50 -27.76
C THR A 508 -59.16 44.60 -27.77
N HIS A 509 -59.86 43.79 -26.97
CA HIS A 509 -61.32 43.78 -26.95
C HIS A 509 -61.91 45.05 -26.31
N VAL A 510 -61.32 45.51 -25.21
CA VAL A 510 -61.80 46.70 -24.46
C VAL A 510 -61.53 47.98 -25.24
N LEU A 511 -60.35 48.13 -25.83
CA LEU A 511 -60.01 49.32 -26.63
C LEU A 511 -60.90 49.44 -27.88
N LEU A 512 -61.22 48.32 -28.54
CA LEU A 512 -62.16 48.32 -29.67
C LEU A 512 -63.59 48.68 -29.25
N ARG A 513 -64.01 48.32 -28.03
CA ARG A 513 -65.34 48.64 -27.49
C ARG A 513 -65.49 50.11 -27.15
N GLU A 514 -64.44 50.72 -26.62
CA GLU A 514 -64.38 52.15 -26.25
C GLU A 514 -64.08 53.06 -27.47
N GLY A 515 -64.02 52.50 -28.69
CA GLY A 515 -63.81 53.27 -29.92
C GLY A 515 -62.37 53.73 -30.16
N ILE A 516 -61.41 53.22 -29.38
CA ILE A 516 -59.99 53.52 -29.54
C ILE A 516 -59.44 52.61 -30.64
N VAL A 517 -59.21 53.20 -31.83
CA VAL A 517 -58.73 52.47 -33.00
C VAL A 517 -57.32 51.97 -32.73
N ILE A 518 -57.17 50.64 -32.61
CA ILE A 518 -55.84 50.03 -32.59
C ILE A 518 -55.24 50.28 -33.97
N PRO A 519 -54.06 50.91 -34.08
CA PRO A 519 -53.46 51.19 -35.37
C PRO A 519 -53.28 49.88 -36.13
N SER A 520 -54.04 49.70 -37.22
CA SER A 520 -53.76 48.63 -38.17
C SER A 520 -52.36 48.89 -38.72
N ARG A 521 -51.53 47.85 -38.77
CA ARG A 521 -50.22 47.90 -39.41
C ARG A 521 -50.41 48.61 -40.76
N VAL A 522 -49.88 49.83 -40.88
CA VAL A 522 -49.91 50.56 -42.14
C VAL A 522 -49.07 49.69 -43.07
N GLU A 523 -49.70 49.06 -44.07
CA GLU A 523 -48.97 48.64 -45.25
C GLU A 523 -48.39 49.93 -45.81
N THR A 524 -47.09 50.13 -45.62
CA THR A 524 -46.33 51.10 -46.38
C THR A 524 -46.50 50.69 -47.85
N ALA A 525 -47.44 51.34 -48.52
CA ALA A 525 -47.52 51.36 -49.95
C ALA A 525 -46.42 52.30 -50.44
N GLU A 526 -45.22 51.75 -50.67
CA GLU A 526 -44.04 52.34 -51.31
C GLU A 526 -43.02 51.18 -51.39
N ASP A 527 -42.51 50.67 -52.52
CA ASP A 527 -42.53 51.04 -53.94
C ASP A 527 -42.35 49.77 -54.80
#